data_AF-A0A853IU78-F1
#
_entry.id   AF-A0A853IU78-F1
#
_cell.length_a   1.000
_cell.length_b   1.000
_cell.length_c   1.000
_cell.angle_alpha   90.00
_cell.angle_beta   90.00
_cell.angle_gamma   90.00
#
_symmetry.space_group_name_H-M   'P 1'
#
loop_
_entity.id
_entity.type
_entity.pdbx_description
1 polymer ?
#
loop_
_entity_poly.entity_id
_entity_poly.type
_entity_poly.pdbx_seq_one_letter_code
_entity_poly.pdbx_strand_id
1 'polypeptide(L)'
;MSLQQRLTALAQAVGGDVKSLLAAQGSLQALTTSAKSNLVAAVNELKSAVDAAGGGASDELLHGPAIVSQKLLEGPVAFNNWIAVSGNLVIFRQLLDSLAGLTYLVNNSVAMQSLAGNATAMGEVAASASAMAAMAASQTSMNALVAHATARTAVASSAVAVAALAASPVAMHTLVNNQPMLSALVSSAHWGLFEASTVLPVFGGSLAMVADAAPGFATTSASSVYAAGFEAFRAFDGVAASRWAAAGVAASGAWLRVSFVQPRFVHTLRVVPNANDVYTAWRLDYSDDAANWSPAYSAASYTAQAGVATTHPVAVAGRHRHWRFFVVTSSTGFAATRELELDGWL
;
A
#
# COMPACT_ATOMS: atom_id res chain seq x y z
N MET A 1 -73.12 62.24 -50.67
CA MET A 1 -71.90 62.70 -49.99
C MET A 1 -71.23 63.76 -50.83
N SER A 2 -70.90 64.91 -50.23
CA SER A 2 -70.07 65.93 -50.87
C SER A 2 -68.61 65.45 -50.97
N LEU A 3 -67.83 66.05 -51.88
CA LEU A 3 -66.38 65.80 -51.99
C LEU A 3 -65.67 66.02 -50.65
N GLN A 4 -66.08 67.07 -49.91
CA GLN A 4 -65.58 67.38 -48.58
C GLN A 4 -65.83 66.24 -47.59
N GLN A 5 -67.02 65.63 -47.59
CA GLN A 5 -67.33 64.48 -46.72
C GLN A 5 -66.45 63.25 -47.03
N ARG A 6 -66.17 62.97 -48.31
CA ARG A 6 -65.28 61.86 -48.70
C ARG A 6 -63.83 62.12 -48.29
N LEU A 7 -63.35 63.36 -48.44
CA LEU A 7 -62.00 63.76 -48.05
C LEU A 7 -61.81 63.67 -46.53
N THR A 8 -62.81 64.11 -45.76
CA THR A 8 -62.79 63.99 -44.29
C THR A 8 -62.81 62.53 -43.84
N ALA A 9 -63.64 61.67 -44.46
CA ALA A 9 -63.70 60.25 -44.12
C ALA A 9 -62.38 59.52 -44.42
N LEU A 10 -61.75 59.80 -45.57
CA LEU A 10 -60.44 59.25 -45.90
C LEU A 10 -59.35 59.72 -44.92
N ALA A 11 -59.31 61.02 -44.60
CA ALA A 11 -58.34 61.55 -43.65
C ALA A 11 -58.50 60.96 -42.24
N GLN A 12 -59.74 60.71 -41.81
CA GLN A 12 -60.02 60.04 -40.55
C GLN A 12 -59.61 58.56 -40.57
N ALA A 13 -59.89 57.83 -41.65
CA ALA A 13 -59.47 56.43 -41.81
C ALA A 13 -57.93 56.30 -41.80
N VAL A 14 -57.24 57.11 -42.61
CA VAL A 14 -55.77 57.15 -42.63
C VAL A 14 -55.20 57.56 -41.27
N GLY A 15 -55.78 58.58 -40.63
CA GLY A 15 -55.37 58.98 -39.28
C GLY A 15 -55.62 57.90 -38.23
N GLY A 16 -56.66 57.09 -38.39
CA GLY A 16 -56.94 55.91 -37.58
C GLY A 16 -55.88 54.81 -37.79
N ASP A 17 -55.60 54.46 -39.04
CA ASP A 17 -54.59 53.46 -39.40
C ASP A 17 -53.20 53.85 -38.87
N VAL A 18 -52.79 55.12 -39.04
CA VAL A 18 -51.52 55.65 -38.53
C VAL A 18 -51.45 55.55 -37.01
N LYS A 19 -52.53 55.88 -36.30
CA LYS A 19 -52.58 55.72 -34.83
C LYS A 19 -52.48 54.26 -34.40
N SER A 20 -53.18 53.35 -35.09
CA SER A 20 -53.09 51.91 -34.82
C SER A 20 -51.68 51.37 -35.05
N LEU A 21 -51.00 51.82 -36.12
CA LEU A 21 -49.60 51.45 -36.38
C LEU A 21 -48.65 51.96 -35.28
N LEU A 22 -48.80 53.22 -34.87
CA LEU A 22 -48.00 53.80 -33.77
C LEU A 22 -48.25 53.08 -32.43
N ALA A 23 -49.49 52.68 -32.15
CA ALA A 23 -49.84 51.93 -30.95
C ALA A 23 -49.26 50.51 -30.97
N ALA A 24 -49.27 49.83 -32.11
CA ALA A 24 -48.75 48.46 -32.25
C ALA A 24 -47.21 48.41 -32.26
N GLN A 25 -46.55 49.35 -32.92
CA GLN A 25 -45.09 49.38 -33.05
C GLN A 25 -44.39 50.06 -31.86
N GLY A 26 -45.11 50.91 -31.12
CA GLY A 26 -44.54 51.69 -30.03
C GLY A 26 -43.63 52.83 -30.52
N SER A 27 -43.01 53.54 -29.57
CA SER A 27 -42.08 54.63 -29.84
C SER A 27 -40.64 54.19 -29.56
N LEU A 28 -39.70 54.55 -30.45
CA LEU A 28 -38.25 54.35 -30.23
C LEU A 28 -37.76 54.99 -28.94
N GLN A 29 -38.43 56.06 -28.47
CA GLN A 29 -38.06 56.71 -27.21
C GLN A 29 -38.29 55.82 -25.98
N ALA A 30 -39.23 54.88 -26.07
CA ALA A 30 -39.57 53.94 -25.01
C ALA A 30 -38.54 52.80 -24.84
N LEU A 31 -37.62 52.63 -25.80
CA LEU A 31 -36.51 51.69 -25.66
C LEU A 31 -35.55 52.17 -24.56
N THR A 32 -35.02 51.23 -23.79
CA THR A 32 -34.01 51.48 -22.74
C THR A 32 -32.57 51.44 -23.28
N THR A 33 -32.39 51.10 -24.55
CA THR A 33 -31.09 51.16 -25.24
C THR A 33 -30.61 52.60 -25.38
N SER A 34 -29.30 52.79 -25.47
CA SER A 34 -28.67 54.10 -25.65
C SER A 34 -28.87 54.61 -27.08
N ALA A 35 -28.81 53.71 -28.07
CA ALA A 35 -29.10 53.96 -29.46
C ALA A 35 -30.61 53.98 -29.71
N LYS A 36 -31.14 55.16 -30.07
CA LYS A 36 -32.59 55.38 -30.35
C LYS A 36 -32.87 55.99 -31.73
N SER A 37 -31.87 56.04 -32.61
CA SER A 37 -32.01 56.62 -33.96
C SER A 37 -32.83 55.75 -34.91
N ASN A 38 -32.77 54.43 -34.77
CA ASN A 38 -33.60 53.44 -35.45
C ASN A 38 -33.54 52.07 -34.73
N LEU A 39 -34.43 51.14 -35.10
CA LEU A 39 -34.47 49.79 -34.51
C LEU A 39 -33.18 48.98 -34.75
N VAL A 40 -32.54 49.14 -35.92
CA VAL A 40 -31.31 48.40 -36.25
C VAL A 40 -30.18 48.77 -35.31
N ALA A 41 -30.04 50.06 -34.98
CA ALA A 41 -29.04 50.55 -34.04
C ALA A 41 -29.29 50.00 -32.62
N ALA A 42 -30.54 50.02 -32.15
CA ALA A 42 -30.91 49.44 -30.86
C ALA A 42 -30.67 47.92 -30.78
N VAL A 43 -31.00 47.18 -31.85
CA VAL A 43 -30.76 45.73 -31.94
C VAL A 43 -29.27 45.41 -31.98
N ASN A 44 -28.47 46.20 -32.71
CA ASN A 44 -27.01 46.00 -32.76
C ASN A 44 -26.33 46.30 -31.41
N GLU A 45 -26.84 47.27 -30.65
CA GLU A 45 -26.41 47.50 -29.26
C GLU A 45 -26.71 46.28 -28.38
N LEU A 46 -27.94 45.73 -28.46
CA LEU A 46 -28.30 44.53 -27.70
C LEU A 46 -27.47 43.31 -28.12
N LYS A 47 -27.23 43.10 -29.42
CA LYS A 47 -26.36 42.04 -29.94
C LYS A 47 -24.96 42.14 -29.34
N SER A 48 -24.40 43.35 -29.30
CA SER A 48 -23.08 43.59 -28.73
C SER A 48 -23.05 43.31 -27.22
N ALA A 49 -24.10 43.69 -26.49
CA ALA A 49 -24.23 43.38 -25.06
C ALA A 49 -24.39 41.87 -24.79
N VAL A 50 -25.15 41.16 -25.64
CA VAL A 50 -25.34 39.70 -25.55
C VAL A 50 -24.05 38.95 -25.91
N ASP A 51 -23.29 39.40 -26.90
CA ASP A 51 -22.00 38.81 -27.24
C ASP A 51 -20.99 39.00 -26.08
N ALA A 52 -20.99 40.18 -25.45
CA ALA A 52 -20.17 40.45 -24.27
C ALA A 52 -20.57 39.59 -23.07
N ALA A 53 -21.87 39.35 -22.87
CA ALA A 53 -22.38 38.47 -21.81
C ALA A 53 -22.12 36.98 -22.11
N GLY A 54 -22.20 36.58 -23.38
CA GLY A 54 -21.95 35.21 -23.85
C GLY A 54 -20.47 34.82 -23.83
N GLY A 55 -19.55 35.79 -23.90
CA GLY A 55 -18.11 35.55 -23.87
C GLY A 55 -17.46 35.45 -22.49
N GLY A 56 -18.22 35.58 -21.38
CA GLY A 56 -17.61 35.86 -20.07
C GLY A 56 -17.95 34.96 -18.88
N ALA A 57 -18.99 34.11 -18.91
CA ALA A 57 -19.44 33.47 -17.65
C ALA A 57 -20.12 32.09 -17.75
N SER A 58 -20.28 31.50 -18.94
CA SER A 58 -20.90 30.16 -19.08
C SER A 58 -19.97 29.10 -19.64
N ASP A 59 -18.72 29.46 -19.90
CA ASP A 59 -17.75 28.60 -20.59
C ASP A 59 -16.75 27.91 -19.64
N GLU A 60 -16.69 28.33 -18.37
CA GLU A 60 -15.81 27.73 -17.37
C GLU A 60 -16.17 26.28 -17.01
N LEU A 61 -17.43 25.88 -17.21
CA LEU A 61 -17.90 24.51 -16.97
C LEU A 61 -17.77 23.59 -18.19
N LEU A 62 -17.52 24.12 -19.39
CA LEU A 62 -17.41 23.34 -20.63
C LEU A 62 -15.96 23.11 -21.09
N HIS A 63 -14.99 23.84 -20.51
CA HIS A 63 -13.55 23.77 -20.86
C HIS A 63 -12.65 23.11 -19.80
N GLY A 64 -13.21 22.30 -18.90
CA GLY A 64 -12.57 21.85 -17.66
C GLY A 64 -11.04 21.62 -17.69
N PRO A 65 -10.50 20.69 -18.48
CA PRO A 65 -9.06 20.42 -18.53
C PRO A 65 -8.20 21.57 -19.09
N ALA A 66 -8.75 22.39 -20.00
CA ALA A 66 -8.01 23.45 -20.69
C ALA A 66 -7.75 24.66 -19.75
N ILE A 67 -8.74 25.03 -18.94
CA ILE A 67 -8.59 26.11 -17.95
C ILE A 67 -7.58 25.71 -16.88
N VAL A 68 -7.66 24.47 -16.37
CA VAL A 68 -6.71 23.98 -15.37
C VAL A 68 -5.28 24.02 -15.93
N SER A 69 -5.11 23.53 -17.16
CA SER A 69 -3.81 23.54 -17.86
C SER A 69 -3.25 24.97 -17.98
N GLN A 70 -4.10 25.94 -18.34
CA GLN A 70 -3.70 27.35 -18.40
C GLN A 70 -3.29 27.89 -17.02
N LYS A 71 -4.07 27.66 -15.97
CA LYS A 71 -3.76 28.13 -14.61
C LYS A 71 -2.48 27.54 -14.05
N LEU A 72 -2.20 26.29 -14.39
CA LEU A 72 -0.94 25.63 -14.04
C LEU A 72 0.27 26.28 -14.73
N LEU A 73 0.12 26.75 -15.98
CA LEU A 73 1.17 27.45 -16.74
C LEU A 73 1.41 28.89 -16.28
N GLU A 74 0.37 29.55 -15.76
CA GLU A 74 0.47 30.91 -15.19
C GLU A 74 1.36 30.94 -13.92
N GLY A 75 1.67 29.77 -13.35
CA GLY A 75 2.60 29.58 -12.26
C GLY A 75 1.94 29.40 -10.89
N PRO A 76 2.73 29.13 -9.83
CA PRO A 76 2.21 28.69 -8.54
C PRO A 76 1.20 29.66 -7.92
N VAL A 77 1.45 30.97 -8.00
CA VAL A 77 0.57 31.98 -7.38
C VAL A 77 -0.81 32.01 -8.03
N ALA A 78 -0.86 32.02 -9.37
CA ALA A 78 -2.11 32.05 -10.12
C ALA A 78 -2.93 30.77 -9.89
N PHE A 79 -2.26 29.62 -9.94
CA PHE A 79 -2.88 28.33 -9.65
C PHE A 79 -3.40 28.24 -8.21
N ASN A 80 -2.62 28.69 -7.23
CA ASN A 80 -3.02 28.68 -5.81
C ASN A 80 -4.28 29.50 -5.56
N ASN A 81 -4.36 30.70 -6.14
CA ASN A 81 -5.55 31.55 -6.02
C ASN A 81 -6.76 30.93 -6.71
N TRP A 82 -6.56 30.29 -7.87
CA TRP A 82 -7.63 29.65 -8.61
C TRP A 82 -8.18 28.42 -7.88
N ILE A 83 -7.33 27.51 -7.42
CA ILE A 83 -7.78 26.26 -6.77
C ILE A 83 -8.38 26.48 -5.37
N ALA A 84 -8.09 27.62 -4.72
CA ALA A 84 -8.71 27.98 -3.45
C ALA A 84 -10.22 28.23 -3.55
N VAL A 85 -10.75 28.44 -4.76
CA VAL A 85 -12.19 28.57 -5.01
C VAL A 85 -12.82 27.17 -5.01
N SER A 86 -13.78 26.93 -4.11
CA SER A 86 -14.36 25.60 -3.85
C SER A 86 -14.94 24.89 -5.10
N GLY A 87 -15.47 25.64 -6.07
CA GLY A 87 -15.97 25.08 -7.34
C GLY A 87 -14.87 24.53 -8.26
N ASN A 88 -13.64 25.02 -8.11
CA ASN A 88 -12.53 24.69 -9.02
C ASN A 88 -11.88 23.35 -8.70
N LEU A 89 -12.06 22.82 -7.49
CA LEU A 89 -11.57 21.48 -7.11
C LEU A 89 -12.21 20.38 -7.96
N VAL A 90 -13.49 20.50 -8.29
CA VAL A 90 -14.19 19.53 -9.15
C VAL A 90 -13.57 19.52 -10.54
N ILE A 91 -13.27 20.70 -11.09
CA ILE A 91 -12.65 20.86 -12.41
C ILE A 91 -11.21 20.32 -12.39
N PHE A 92 -10.46 20.61 -11.33
CA PHE A 92 -9.12 20.06 -11.14
C PHE A 92 -9.14 18.52 -11.10
N ARG A 93 -10.11 17.92 -10.41
CA ARG A 93 -10.25 16.46 -10.34
C ARG A 93 -10.54 15.82 -11.69
N GLN A 94 -11.34 16.47 -12.54
CA GLN A 94 -11.56 16.01 -13.92
C GLN A 94 -10.26 15.92 -14.73
N LEU A 95 -9.30 16.83 -14.51
CA LEU A 95 -7.98 16.74 -15.14
C LEU A 95 -7.25 15.47 -14.68
N LEU A 96 -7.21 15.21 -13.37
CA LEU A 96 -6.53 14.06 -12.75
C LEU A 96 -7.12 12.71 -13.14
N ASP A 97 -8.43 12.67 -13.36
CA ASP A 97 -9.12 11.44 -13.74
C ASP A 97 -8.99 11.15 -15.25
N SER A 98 -8.42 12.07 -16.03
CA SER A 98 -8.19 11.91 -17.47
C SER A 98 -6.73 11.56 -17.80
N LEU A 99 -6.53 10.56 -18.66
CA LEU A 99 -5.19 10.20 -19.14
C LEU A 99 -4.49 11.37 -19.86
N ALA A 100 -5.25 12.17 -20.62
CA ALA A 100 -4.74 13.35 -21.31
C ALA A 100 -4.24 14.43 -20.32
N GLY A 101 -4.98 14.67 -19.23
CA GLY A 101 -4.59 15.61 -18.18
C GLY A 101 -3.35 15.17 -17.42
N LEU A 102 -3.25 13.88 -17.05
CA LEU A 102 -2.04 13.34 -16.43
C LEU A 102 -0.83 13.42 -17.37
N THR A 103 -1.01 13.14 -18.66
CA THR A 103 0.05 13.26 -19.67
C THR A 103 0.53 14.70 -19.81
N TYR A 104 -0.40 15.66 -19.76
CA TYR A 104 -0.08 17.08 -19.80
C TYR A 104 0.77 17.50 -18.59
N LEU A 105 0.35 17.13 -17.38
CA LEU A 105 1.05 17.44 -16.14
C LEU A 105 2.50 16.92 -16.18
N VAL A 106 2.68 15.63 -16.46
CA VAL A 106 3.99 14.98 -16.41
C VAL A 106 4.97 15.57 -17.43
N ASN A 107 4.49 16.01 -18.60
CA ASN A 107 5.32 16.58 -19.65
C ASN A 107 5.56 18.09 -19.50
N ASN A 108 5.00 18.73 -18.47
CA ASN A 108 5.14 20.17 -18.26
C ASN A 108 5.70 20.49 -16.87
N SER A 109 6.98 20.90 -16.82
CA SER A 109 7.68 21.19 -15.57
C SER A 109 7.12 22.40 -14.81
N VAL A 110 6.54 23.39 -15.49
CA VAL A 110 5.90 24.55 -14.87
C VAL A 110 4.61 24.12 -14.19
N ALA A 111 3.79 23.32 -14.88
CA ALA A 111 2.57 22.77 -14.31
C ALA A 111 2.86 21.90 -13.09
N MET A 112 3.89 21.05 -13.16
CA MET A 112 4.32 20.22 -12.02
C MET A 112 4.82 21.07 -10.84
N GLN A 113 5.50 22.19 -11.08
CA GLN A 113 5.91 23.10 -10.00
C GLN A 113 4.71 23.76 -9.33
N SER A 114 3.75 24.26 -10.11
CA SER A 114 2.50 24.84 -9.60
C SER A 114 1.71 23.83 -8.79
N LEU A 115 1.61 22.60 -9.28
CA LEU A 115 0.93 21.49 -8.62
C LEU A 115 1.62 21.11 -7.30
N ALA A 116 2.92 20.80 -7.35
CA ALA A 116 3.69 20.33 -6.19
C ALA A 116 3.83 21.41 -5.10
N GLY A 117 3.77 22.69 -5.46
CA GLY A 117 3.80 23.81 -4.54
C GLY A 117 2.49 24.03 -3.76
N ASN A 118 1.42 23.30 -4.07
CA ASN A 118 0.10 23.47 -3.45
C ASN A 118 -0.35 22.20 -2.72
N ALA A 119 -0.46 22.27 -1.39
CA ALA A 119 -0.87 21.14 -0.56
C ALA A 119 -2.31 20.64 -0.86
N THR A 120 -3.25 21.54 -1.18
CA THR A 120 -4.62 21.15 -1.56
C THR A 120 -4.62 20.36 -2.87
N ALA A 121 -3.90 20.85 -3.87
CA ALA A 121 -3.78 20.16 -5.16
C ALA A 121 -3.10 18.80 -5.02
N MET A 122 -2.05 18.70 -4.20
CA MET A 122 -1.42 17.42 -3.88
C MET A 122 -2.34 16.48 -3.09
N GLY A 123 -3.23 17.01 -2.25
CA GLY A 123 -4.28 16.23 -1.59
C GLY A 123 -5.29 15.63 -2.58
N GLU A 124 -5.67 16.41 -3.60
CA GLU A 124 -6.52 15.95 -4.70
C GLU A 124 -5.83 14.88 -5.56
N VAL A 125 -4.53 15.02 -5.86
CA VAL A 125 -3.73 13.98 -6.53
C VAL A 125 -3.72 12.69 -5.71
N ALA A 126 -3.50 12.79 -4.39
CA ALA A 126 -3.48 11.64 -3.49
C ALA A 126 -4.84 10.94 -3.37
N ALA A 127 -5.94 11.69 -3.55
CA ALA A 127 -7.30 11.16 -3.54
C ALA A 127 -7.74 10.55 -4.89
N SER A 128 -7.13 10.93 -6.01
CA SER A 128 -7.46 10.37 -7.33
C SER A 128 -6.89 8.96 -7.49
N ALA A 129 -7.78 7.97 -7.57
CA ALA A 129 -7.41 6.58 -7.79
C ALA A 129 -6.64 6.38 -9.10
N SER A 130 -7.03 7.09 -10.16
CA SER A 130 -6.35 7.04 -11.47
C SER A 130 -4.92 7.58 -11.38
N ALA A 131 -4.70 8.72 -10.72
CA ALA A 131 -3.38 9.30 -10.54
C ALA A 131 -2.49 8.38 -9.67
N MET A 132 -3.03 7.88 -8.55
CA MET A 132 -2.30 6.96 -7.66
C MET A 132 -1.96 5.64 -8.36
N ALA A 133 -2.85 5.08 -9.18
CA ALA A 133 -2.58 3.87 -9.96
C ALA A 133 -1.49 4.10 -11.02
N ALA A 134 -1.53 5.23 -11.72
CA ALA A 134 -0.49 5.60 -12.69
C ALA A 134 0.88 5.76 -12.02
N MET A 135 0.93 6.37 -10.83
CA MET A 135 2.17 6.49 -10.05
C MET A 135 2.69 5.13 -9.58
N ALA A 136 1.82 4.23 -9.10
CA ALA A 136 2.21 2.89 -8.66
C ALA A 136 2.76 2.02 -9.81
N ALA A 137 2.23 2.20 -11.03
CA ALA A 137 2.71 1.52 -12.22
C ALA A 137 4.01 2.12 -12.81
N SER A 138 4.39 3.34 -12.40
CA SER A 138 5.56 4.05 -12.92
C SER A 138 6.84 3.61 -12.21
N GLN A 139 7.71 2.91 -12.93
CA GLN A 139 9.02 2.50 -12.40
C GLN A 139 9.87 3.70 -11.95
N THR A 140 9.82 4.81 -12.68
CA THR A 140 10.56 6.04 -12.34
C THR A 140 10.06 6.62 -11.02
N SER A 141 8.75 6.69 -10.83
CA SER A 141 8.14 7.20 -9.59
C SER A 141 8.46 6.28 -8.41
N MET A 142 8.35 4.97 -8.60
CA MET A 142 8.69 3.98 -7.57
C MET A 142 10.19 4.00 -7.21
N ASN A 143 11.07 4.13 -8.20
CA ASN A 143 12.52 4.27 -7.96
C ASN A 143 12.84 5.55 -7.17
N ALA A 144 12.20 6.67 -7.52
CA ALA A 144 12.35 7.92 -6.78
C ALA A 144 11.88 7.78 -5.32
N LEU A 145 10.75 7.11 -5.08
CA LEU A 145 10.22 6.86 -3.74
C LEU A 145 11.17 6.00 -2.90
N VAL A 146 11.71 4.93 -3.49
CA VAL A 146 12.67 4.04 -2.82
C VAL A 146 14.01 4.74 -2.55
N ALA A 147 14.44 5.66 -3.41
CA ALA A 147 15.65 6.45 -3.18
C ALA A 147 15.44 7.52 -2.08
N HIS A 148 14.22 8.02 -1.88
CA HIS A 148 13.93 9.12 -0.98
C HIS A 148 13.83 8.66 0.49
N ALA A 149 14.76 9.13 1.35
CA ALA A 149 14.83 8.72 2.75
C ALA A 149 13.54 8.97 3.55
N THR A 150 12.96 10.17 3.47
CA THR A 150 11.71 10.51 4.19
C THR A 150 10.53 9.63 3.78
N ALA A 151 10.40 9.34 2.49
CA ALA A 151 9.34 8.48 1.99
C ALA A 151 9.49 7.04 2.49
N ARG A 152 10.72 6.49 2.44
CA ARG A 152 11.01 5.18 3.02
C ARG A 152 10.65 5.10 4.49
N THR A 153 11.05 6.10 5.29
CA THR A 153 10.71 6.15 6.73
C THR A 153 9.21 6.22 6.94
N ALA A 154 8.49 7.06 6.17
CA ALA A 154 7.04 7.20 6.29
C ALA A 154 6.28 5.92 5.91
N VAL A 155 6.69 5.23 4.85
CA VAL A 155 6.09 3.95 4.45
C VAL A 155 6.41 2.88 5.49
N ALA A 156 7.66 2.82 5.97
CA ALA A 156 8.06 1.84 6.97
C ALA A 156 7.30 2.03 8.30
N SER A 157 7.09 3.26 8.78
CA SER A 157 6.34 3.50 10.02
C SER A 157 4.82 3.47 9.86
N SER A 158 4.30 3.35 8.62
CA SER A 158 2.87 3.32 8.35
C SER A 158 2.28 1.95 8.66
N ALA A 159 1.50 1.87 9.74
CA ALA A 159 0.78 0.65 10.12
C ALA A 159 -0.11 0.11 8.99
N VAL A 160 -0.72 1.00 8.18
CA VAL A 160 -1.55 0.61 7.03
C VAL A 160 -0.71 -0.03 5.94
N ALA A 161 0.44 0.55 5.59
CA ALA A 161 1.31 0.01 4.56
C ALA A 161 1.88 -1.35 4.95
N VAL A 162 2.35 -1.48 6.20
CA VAL A 162 2.90 -2.75 6.72
C VAL A 162 1.80 -3.83 6.81
N ALA A 163 0.59 -3.48 7.27
CA ALA A 163 -0.53 -4.41 7.29
C ALA A 163 -0.93 -4.88 5.89
N ALA A 164 -0.97 -3.98 4.90
CA ALA A 164 -1.25 -4.33 3.51
C ALA A 164 -0.20 -5.29 2.94
N LEU A 165 1.07 -5.10 3.29
CA LEU A 165 2.16 -6.00 2.89
C LEU A 165 2.02 -7.39 3.52
N ALA A 166 1.73 -7.44 4.83
CA ALA A 166 1.52 -8.70 5.56
C ALA A 166 0.27 -9.46 5.08
N ALA A 167 -0.72 -8.75 4.55
CA ALA A 167 -1.93 -9.32 3.95
C ALA A 167 -1.76 -9.74 2.46
N SER A 168 -0.60 -9.53 1.85
CA SER A 168 -0.34 -9.85 0.44
C SER A 168 0.41 -11.18 0.30
N PRO A 169 -0.20 -12.24 -0.30
CA PRO A 169 0.49 -13.50 -0.55
C PRO A 169 1.75 -13.33 -1.42
N VAL A 170 1.69 -12.45 -2.41
CA VAL A 170 2.83 -12.17 -3.31
C VAL A 170 3.99 -11.55 -2.51
N ALA A 171 3.70 -10.55 -1.68
CA ALA A 171 4.74 -9.90 -0.88
C ALA A 171 5.38 -10.88 0.13
N MET A 172 4.56 -11.67 0.82
CA MET A 172 5.04 -12.68 1.76
C MET A 172 5.88 -13.77 1.06
N HIS A 173 5.46 -14.24 -0.12
CA HIS A 173 6.28 -15.16 -0.93
C HIS A 173 7.61 -14.54 -1.36
N THR A 174 7.63 -13.26 -1.74
CA THR A 174 8.88 -12.57 -2.09
C THR A 174 9.80 -12.44 -0.87
N LEU A 175 9.26 -12.06 0.28
CA LEU A 175 10.01 -11.91 1.53
C LEU A 175 10.66 -13.23 1.97
N VAL A 176 9.87 -14.30 2.00
CA VAL A 176 10.32 -15.66 2.38
C VAL A 176 11.52 -16.12 1.55
N ASN A 177 11.66 -15.66 0.31
CA ASN A 177 12.75 -16.06 -0.59
C ASN A 177 13.85 -15.00 -0.72
N ASN A 178 13.86 -13.94 0.09
CA ASN A 178 14.81 -12.84 -0.01
C ASN A 178 15.63 -12.65 1.28
N GLN A 179 16.85 -13.18 1.29
CA GLN A 179 17.72 -13.16 2.47
C GLN A 179 18.05 -11.74 2.96
N PRO A 180 18.45 -10.77 2.10
CA PRO A 180 18.66 -9.39 2.53
C PRO A 180 17.45 -8.77 3.24
N MET A 181 16.24 -9.02 2.74
CA MET A 181 15.02 -8.50 3.34
C MET A 181 14.72 -9.15 4.69
N LEU A 182 14.89 -10.47 4.82
CA LEU A 182 14.69 -11.16 6.10
C LEU A 182 15.68 -10.68 7.16
N SER A 183 16.95 -10.49 6.80
CA SER A 183 17.97 -9.94 7.71
C SER A 183 17.64 -8.53 8.19
N ALA A 184 17.05 -7.69 7.33
CA ALA A 184 16.58 -6.36 7.71
C ALA A 184 15.31 -6.42 8.57
N LEU A 185 14.37 -7.30 8.22
CA LEU A 185 13.06 -7.41 8.85
C LEU A 185 13.16 -7.95 10.29
N VAL A 186 14.00 -8.96 10.52
CA VAL A 186 14.19 -9.57 11.85
C VAL A 186 14.74 -8.59 12.89
N SER A 187 15.45 -7.55 12.45
CA SER A 187 15.97 -6.50 13.32
C SER A 187 14.98 -5.32 13.50
N SER A 188 13.77 -5.43 12.93
CA SER A 188 12.77 -4.36 12.92
C SER A 188 11.60 -4.66 13.85
N ALA A 189 10.85 -3.62 14.22
CA ALA A 189 9.60 -3.76 14.97
C ALA A 189 8.49 -4.50 14.20
N HIS A 190 8.64 -4.72 12.90
CA HIS A 190 7.63 -5.37 12.05
C HIS A 190 7.79 -6.89 11.94
N TRP A 191 8.83 -7.48 12.56
CA TRP A 191 8.99 -8.93 12.57
C TRP A 191 7.75 -9.65 13.12
N GLY A 192 7.15 -9.11 14.19
CA GLY A 192 5.93 -9.64 14.79
C GLY A 192 4.73 -9.69 13.83
N LEU A 193 4.63 -8.72 12.91
CA LEU A 193 3.57 -8.71 11.89
C LEU A 193 3.83 -9.72 10.77
N PHE A 194 5.10 -9.96 10.47
CA PHE A 194 5.52 -10.96 9.49
C PHE A 194 5.19 -12.37 10.00
N GLU A 195 5.63 -12.73 11.21
CA GLU A 195 5.37 -14.07 11.78
C GLU A 195 3.88 -14.31 12.10
N ALA A 196 3.10 -13.26 12.35
CA ALA A 196 1.65 -13.36 12.56
C ALA A 196 0.84 -13.51 11.26
N SER A 197 1.47 -13.39 10.09
CA SER A 197 0.76 -13.45 8.82
C SER A 197 0.19 -14.85 8.54
N THR A 198 -1.07 -14.91 8.15
CA THR A 198 -1.81 -16.13 7.83
C THR A 198 -2.09 -16.30 6.33
N VAL A 199 -1.50 -15.44 5.48
CA VAL A 199 -1.73 -15.47 4.03
C VAL A 199 -0.98 -16.61 3.33
N LEU A 200 0.05 -17.15 3.98
CA LEU A 200 0.68 -18.39 3.61
C LEU A 200 0.16 -19.50 4.55
N PRO A 201 -0.01 -20.74 4.08
CA PRO A 201 -0.47 -21.83 4.94
C PRO A 201 0.51 -22.04 6.10
N VAL A 202 0.02 -21.99 7.34
CA VAL A 202 0.85 -22.03 8.55
C VAL A 202 1.14 -23.48 8.97
N PHE A 203 2.31 -23.71 9.58
CA PHE A 203 2.55 -24.83 10.48
C PHE A 203 3.23 -24.30 11.75
N GLY A 204 3.08 -25.01 12.86
CA GLY A 204 3.65 -24.56 14.12
C GLY A 204 3.08 -25.28 15.33
N GLY A 205 3.55 -24.88 16.50
CA GLY A 205 3.33 -25.53 17.78
C GLY A 205 4.06 -26.86 17.89
N SER A 206 3.58 -27.69 18.82
CA SER A 206 4.06 -29.07 18.93
C SER A 206 3.75 -29.83 17.64
N LEU A 207 4.74 -30.54 17.11
CA LEU A 207 4.57 -31.43 15.96
C LEU A 207 3.76 -32.68 16.32
N ALA A 208 3.42 -32.88 17.60
CA ALA A 208 2.65 -34.01 18.12
C ALA A 208 3.22 -35.36 17.65
N MET A 209 4.55 -35.47 17.65
CA MET A 209 5.23 -36.71 17.29
C MET A 209 4.92 -37.81 18.30
N VAL A 210 4.64 -39.02 17.81
CA VAL A 210 4.38 -40.20 18.67
C VAL A 210 5.45 -41.28 18.54
N ALA A 211 6.31 -41.15 17.52
CA ALA A 211 7.49 -41.96 17.29
C ALA A 211 8.42 -41.20 16.32
N ASP A 212 9.66 -41.65 16.17
CA ASP A 212 10.62 -41.00 15.26
C ASP A 212 10.20 -40.97 13.78
N ALA A 213 9.19 -41.75 13.40
CA ALA A 213 8.65 -41.81 12.04
C ALA A 213 7.14 -41.48 11.94
N ALA A 214 6.50 -40.94 12.99
CA ALA A 214 5.04 -40.70 13.02
C ALA A 214 4.71 -39.33 13.64
N PRO A 215 3.84 -38.52 13.00
CA PRO A 215 2.71 -38.92 12.14
C PRO A 215 2.96 -38.87 10.61
N GLY A 216 4.21 -38.93 10.14
CA GLY A 216 4.54 -39.19 8.74
C GLY A 216 4.71 -37.94 7.86
N PHE A 217 4.34 -36.75 8.33
CA PHE A 217 4.71 -35.49 7.66
C PHE A 217 6.17 -35.08 7.96
N ALA A 218 6.77 -35.68 8.97
CA ALA A 218 8.16 -35.48 9.36
C ALA A 218 8.71 -36.72 10.09
N THR A 219 10.04 -36.80 10.15
CA THR A 219 10.79 -37.77 10.95
C THR A 219 11.74 -37.06 11.89
N THR A 220 12.04 -37.68 13.03
CA THR A 220 12.98 -37.17 14.02
C THR A 220 14.15 -38.13 14.22
N SER A 221 15.27 -37.58 14.65
CA SER A 221 16.49 -38.35 14.93
C SER A 221 17.42 -37.50 15.76
N ALA A 222 18.36 -38.13 16.45
CA ALA A 222 19.39 -37.43 17.19
C ALA A 222 20.77 -38.07 16.98
N SER A 223 21.80 -37.33 17.34
CA SER A 223 23.18 -37.82 17.42
C SER A 223 23.33 -39.11 18.24
N SER A 224 22.57 -39.20 19.33
CA SER A 224 22.51 -40.34 20.24
C SER A 224 21.30 -40.23 21.17
N VAL A 225 20.98 -41.32 21.87
CA VAL A 225 19.88 -41.40 22.83
C VAL A 225 20.39 -42.08 24.11
N TYR A 226 20.11 -41.49 25.28
CA TYR A 226 20.56 -41.99 26.58
C TYR A 226 20.07 -43.40 26.89
N ALA A 227 18.76 -43.64 26.74
CA ALA A 227 18.08 -44.91 26.94
C ALA A 227 16.67 -44.87 26.34
N ALA A 228 15.96 -46.01 26.33
CA ALA A 228 14.54 -46.04 26.01
C ALA A 228 13.77 -45.05 26.92
N GLY A 229 12.89 -44.24 26.34
CA GLY A 229 12.24 -43.13 27.06
C GLY A 229 12.88 -41.75 26.83
N PHE A 230 13.94 -41.65 26.02
CA PHE A 230 14.64 -40.40 25.70
C PHE A 230 14.86 -40.18 24.20
N GLU A 231 14.04 -40.84 23.37
CA GLU A 231 14.11 -40.78 21.92
C GLU A 231 13.94 -39.34 21.38
N ALA A 232 14.36 -39.11 20.14
CA ALA A 232 14.37 -37.76 19.54
C ALA A 232 12.96 -37.16 19.43
N PHE A 233 11.97 -37.96 19.07
CA PHE A 233 10.57 -37.52 18.92
C PHE A 233 9.99 -36.87 20.18
N ARG A 234 10.54 -37.18 21.37
CA ARG A 234 10.08 -36.64 22.66
C ARG A 234 10.32 -35.16 22.84
N ALA A 235 11.19 -34.56 22.05
CA ALA A 235 11.34 -33.11 22.03
C ALA A 235 10.36 -32.44 21.05
N PHE A 236 9.43 -33.20 20.47
CA PHE A 236 8.47 -32.71 19.47
C PHE A 236 7.06 -33.30 19.71
N ASP A 237 6.82 -33.87 20.90
CA ASP A 237 5.60 -34.61 21.23
C ASP A 237 4.58 -33.76 22.01
N GLY A 238 4.98 -32.57 22.48
CA GLY A 238 4.12 -31.64 23.20
C GLY A 238 3.89 -32.03 24.65
N VAL A 239 4.63 -33.01 25.17
CA VAL A 239 4.48 -33.53 26.52
C VAL A 239 5.51 -32.88 27.43
N ALA A 240 5.09 -31.97 28.31
CA ALA A 240 6.01 -31.22 29.17
C ALA A 240 6.96 -32.08 30.04
N ALA A 241 6.58 -33.34 30.33
CA ALA A 241 7.37 -34.27 31.14
C ALA A 241 8.36 -35.12 30.31
N SER A 242 8.17 -35.24 29.00
CA SER A 242 9.07 -35.96 28.10
C SER A 242 10.29 -35.07 27.76
N ARG A 243 11.33 -35.68 27.22
CA ARG A 243 12.49 -34.99 26.64
C ARG A 243 13.30 -35.94 25.79
N TRP A 244 14.00 -35.38 24.81
CA TRP A 244 15.18 -36.03 24.26
C TRP A 244 16.36 -35.88 25.23
N ALA A 245 17.24 -36.88 25.30
CA ALA A 245 18.54 -36.78 25.96
C ALA A 245 19.62 -37.56 25.20
N ALA A 246 20.78 -36.94 24.96
CA ALA A 246 21.93 -37.56 24.32
C ALA A 246 22.59 -38.63 25.21
N ALA A 247 23.31 -39.58 24.58
CA ALA A 247 24.09 -40.59 25.31
C ALA A 247 25.41 -39.99 25.81
N GLY A 248 25.76 -40.29 27.07
CA GLY A 248 27.05 -39.92 27.65
C GLY A 248 27.16 -38.48 28.16
N VAL A 249 28.37 -38.10 28.60
CA VAL A 249 28.72 -36.83 29.25
C VAL A 249 29.38 -35.81 28.30
N ALA A 250 29.29 -36.01 26.99
CA ALA A 250 29.88 -35.14 25.97
C ALA A 250 28.80 -34.45 25.14
N ALA A 251 28.09 -33.49 25.75
CA ALA A 251 27.06 -32.68 25.11
C ALA A 251 27.54 -31.86 23.90
N SER A 252 28.83 -31.49 23.83
CA SER A 252 29.38 -30.75 22.70
C SER A 252 29.34 -31.60 21.43
N GLY A 253 28.71 -31.08 20.37
CA GLY A 253 28.45 -31.80 19.12
C GLY A 253 27.18 -32.64 19.12
N ALA A 254 26.46 -32.73 20.24
CA ALA A 254 25.15 -33.38 20.27
C ALA A 254 24.15 -32.58 19.41
N TRP A 255 23.32 -33.31 18.68
CA TRP A 255 22.27 -32.71 17.86
C TRP A 255 20.97 -33.49 17.93
N LEU A 256 19.90 -32.76 17.71
CA LEU A 256 18.51 -33.21 17.60
C LEU A 256 17.94 -32.65 16.30
N ARG A 257 17.37 -33.50 15.45
CA ARG A 257 16.91 -33.14 14.11
C ARG A 257 15.45 -33.51 13.89
N VAL A 258 14.74 -32.64 13.20
CA VAL A 258 13.49 -32.95 12.50
C VAL A 258 13.70 -32.81 10.99
N SER A 259 13.12 -33.72 10.23
CA SER A 259 13.16 -33.74 8.77
C SER A 259 11.75 -33.78 8.23
N PHE A 260 11.31 -32.72 7.57
CA PHE A 260 9.99 -32.68 6.97
C PHE A 260 9.98 -33.48 5.65
N VAL A 261 8.81 -34.01 5.28
CA VAL A 261 8.62 -34.62 3.96
C VAL A 261 8.65 -33.55 2.87
N GLN A 262 8.01 -32.41 3.12
CA GLN A 262 8.01 -31.22 2.26
C GLN A 262 8.79 -30.09 2.94
N PRO A 263 9.67 -29.36 2.22
CA PRO A 263 10.42 -28.24 2.79
C PRO A 263 9.51 -27.18 3.42
N ARG A 264 9.97 -26.57 4.52
CA ARG A 264 9.22 -25.60 5.30
C ARG A 264 10.01 -24.31 5.45
N PHE A 265 9.33 -23.17 5.42
CA PHE A 265 9.93 -21.91 5.87
C PHE A 265 9.72 -21.79 7.37
N VAL A 266 10.80 -21.77 8.16
CA VAL A 266 10.74 -21.57 9.61
C VAL A 266 11.05 -20.11 9.91
N HIS A 267 10.14 -19.41 10.59
CA HIS A 267 10.38 -18.05 11.08
C HIS A 267 10.64 -18.01 12.59
N THR A 268 10.16 -19.00 13.35
CA THR A 268 10.26 -18.98 14.80
C THR A 268 10.69 -20.33 15.33
N LEU A 269 11.67 -20.29 16.22
CA LEU A 269 12.12 -21.43 17.01
C LEU A 269 11.76 -21.15 18.47
N ARG A 270 11.04 -22.08 19.09
CA ARG A 270 10.83 -22.08 20.54
C ARG A 270 11.52 -23.29 21.17
N VAL A 271 12.38 -23.03 22.15
CA VAL A 271 13.18 -24.04 22.85
C VAL A 271 12.72 -24.12 24.29
N VAL A 272 12.29 -25.30 24.72
CA VAL A 272 12.03 -25.62 26.13
C VAL A 272 13.15 -26.52 26.63
N PRO A 273 14.00 -26.02 27.53
CA PRO A 273 15.19 -26.73 27.97
C PRO A 273 14.87 -27.68 29.12
N ASN A 274 15.76 -28.63 29.37
CA ASN A 274 15.72 -29.35 30.63
C ASN A 274 16.42 -28.56 31.75
N ALA A 275 16.03 -28.83 33.00
CA ALA A 275 16.32 -28.02 34.19
C ALA A 275 17.80 -27.77 34.53
N ASN A 276 18.71 -28.53 33.92
CA ASN A 276 20.12 -28.56 34.26
C ASN A 276 21.03 -28.39 33.02
N ASP A 277 20.46 -27.99 31.88
CA ASP A 277 21.23 -27.86 30.65
C ASP A 277 21.74 -26.43 30.52
N VAL A 278 23.06 -26.27 30.50
CA VAL A 278 23.69 -24.98 30.26
C VAL A 278 24.49 -25.09 28.98
N TYR A 279 23.84 -24.74 27.86
CA TYR A 279 24.51 -24.62 26.57
C TYR A 279 25.23 -23.28 26.53
N THR A 280 26.54 -23.31 26.55
CA THR A 280 27.36 -22.09 26.41
C THR A 280 27.54 -21.68 24.96
N ALA A 281 27.14 -22.52 24.00
CA ALA A 281 26.90 -22.11 22.62
C ALA A 281 26.02 -23.15 21.93
N TRP A 282 25.09 -22.70 21.10
CA TRP A 282 24.21 -23.57 20.32
C TRP A 282 23.76 -22.86 19.05
N ARG A 283 23.23 -23.66 18.12
CA ARG A 283 22.72 -23.18 16.84
C ARG A 283 21.48 -23.96 16.40
N LEU A 284 20.59 -23.29 15.68
CA LEU A 284 19.66 -23.95 14.78
C LEU A 284 20.32 -24.00 13.43
N ASP A 285 20.45 -25.19 12.85
CA ASP A 285 20.89 -25.34 11.46
C ASP A 285 19.77 -25.82 10.56
N TYR A 286 19.93 -25.53 9.29
CA TYR A 286 19.12 -26.06 8.20
C TYR A 286 19.97 -26.81 7.18
N SER A 287 19.33 -27.69 6.44
CA SER A 287 19.92 -28.43 5.33
C SER A 287 18.83 -28.91 4.36
N ASP A 288 19.17 -29.01 3.08
CA ASP A 288 18.30 -29.56 2.05
C ASP A 288 18.65 -31.02 1.68
N ASP A 289 19.84 -31.49 2.06
CA ASP A 289 20.37 -32.82 1.73
C ASP A 289 20.72 -33.69 2.97
N ALA A 290 20.54 -33.13 4.17
CA ALA A 290 20.92 -33.70 5.46
C ALA A 290 22.41 -33.97 5.67
N ALA A 291 23.28 -33.56 4.74
CA ALA A 291 24.73 -33.74 4.79
C ALA A 291 25.45 -32.40 5.00
N ASN A 292 25.05 -31.36 4.27
CA ASN A 292 25.60 -30.02 4.33
C ASN A 292 24.70 -29.13 5.18
N TRP A 293 25.25 -28.57 6.26
CA TRP A 293 24.48 -27.84 7.27
C TRP A 293 24.95 -26.39 7.38
N SER A 294 24.00 -25.47 7.31
CA SER A 294 24.21 -24.03 7.46
C SER A 294 23.50 -23.50 8.70
N PRO A 295 24.07 -22.52 9.42
CA PRO A 295 23.42 -21.95 10.58
C PRO A 295 22.24 -21.06 10.15
N ALA A 296 21.08 -21.28 10.77
CA ALA A 296 19.90 -20.41 10.69
C ALA A 296 19.83 -19.42 11.85
N TYR A 297 20.32 -19.85 13.01
CA TYR A 297 20.40 -19.04 14.22
C TYR A 297 21.59 -19.52 15.05
N SER A 298 22.29 -18.60 15.72
CA SER A 298 23.40 -18.92 16.62
C SER A 298 23.26 -18.09 17.89
N ALA A 299 23.50 -18.71 19.04
CA ALA A 299 23.53 -18.01 20.32
C ALA A 299 24.70 -18.46 21.19
N ALA A 300 25.29 -17.49 21.90
CA ALA A 300 26.47 -17.66 22.75
C ALA A 300 26.16 -18.00 24.22
N SER A 301 24.88 -18.09 24.61
CA SER A 301 24.52 -18.65 25.91
C SER A 301 23.05 -19.04 25.95
N TYR A 302 22.82 -20.12 26.69
CA TYR A 302 21.53 -20.59 27.10
C TYR A 302 21.61 -20.86 28.61
N THR A 303 21.22 -19.88 29.41
CA THR A 303 21.04 -20.11 30.85
C THR A 303 19.63 -20.62 31.04
N ALA A 304 19.44 -21.93 30.95
CA ALA A 304 18.14 -22.55 31.13
C ALA A 304 17.60 -22.24 32.53
N GLN A 305 16.45 -21.58 32.62
CA GLN A 305 15.55 -21.81 33.74
C GLN A 305 14.66 -22.99 33.34
N ALA A 306 14.69 -24.05 34.16
CA ALA A 306 13.94 -25.28 33.93
C ALA A 306 12.51 -25.04 33.44
N GLY A 307 12.17 -25.57 32.25
CA GLY A 307 10.80 -25.53 31.73
C GLY A 307 10.31 -24.17 31.25
N VAL A 308 11.16 -23.12 31.26
CA VAL A 308 10.82 -21.81 30.69
C VAL A 308 11.20 -21.81 29.22
N ALA A 309 10.20 -21.63 28.36
CA ALA A 309 10.44 -21.56 26.93
C ALA A 309 11.10 -20.24 26.53
N THR A 310 12.05 -20.32 25.59
CA THR A 310 12.64 -19.14 24.95
C THR A 310 12.31 -19.15 23.46
N THR A 311 12.00 -17.97 22.92
CA THR A 311 11.63 -17.79 21.52
C THR A 311 12.76 -17.09 20.78
N HIS A 312 13.11 -17.60 19.61
CA HIS A 312 14.21 -17.13 18.78
C HIS A 312 13.72 -16.93 17.35
N PRO A 313 13.98 -15.76 16.75
CA PRO A 313 13.61 -15.55 15.35
C PRO A 313 14.57 -16.28 14.42
N VAL A 314 14.03 -16.79 13.32
CA VAL A 314 14.74 -17.51 12.27
C VAL A 314 14.53 -16.75 10.97
N ALA A 315 15.60 -16.18 10.44
CA ALA A 315 15.55 -15.27 9.29
C ALA A 315 16.39 -15.82 8.13
N VAL A 316 16.10 -17.04 7.69
CA VAL A 316 16.76 -17.70 6.56
C VAL A 316 15.82 -17.75 5.38
N ALA A 317 16.29 -17.32 4.20
CA ALA A 317 15.50 -17.35 2.99
C ALA A 317 15.34 -18.77 2.44
N GLY A 318 14.13 -19.05 1.96
CA GLY A 318 13.78 -20.30 1.33
C GLY A 318 13.21 -21.32 2.32
N ARG A 319 12.66 -22.39 1.74
CA ARG A 319 12.05 -23.49 2.49
C ARG A 319 13.06 -24.61 2.58
N HIS A 320 13.30 -25.10 3.78
CA HIS A 320 14.29 -26.15 4.03
C HIS A 320 13.68 -27.39 4.64
N ARG A 321 14.27 -28.53 4.29
CA ARG A 321 13.72 -29.84 4.64
C ARG A 321 14.17 -30.30 6.02
N HIS A 322 15.43 -30.11 6.35
CA HIS A 322 16.04 -30.63 7.56
C HIS A 322 16.41 -29.49 8.48
N TRP A 323 16.03 -29.61 9.75
CA TRP A 323 16.32 -28.63 10.79
C TRP A 323 16.91 -29.37 11.98
N ARG A 324 18.03 -28.88 12.51
CA ARG A 324 18.61 -29.46 13.73
C ARG A 324 18.98 -28.40 14.76
N PHE A 325 18.64 -28.69 16.00
CA PHE A 325 19.25 -28.06 17.14
C PHE A 325 20.62 -28.71 17.36
N PHE A 326 21.68 -27.90 17.38
CA PHE A 326 23.05 -28.36 17.51
C PHE A 326 23.73 -27.67 18.70
N VAL A 327 24.19 -28.48 19.64
CA VAL A 327 24.93 -28.03 20.82
C VAL A 327 26.39 -27.84 20.43
N VAL A 328 26.86 -26.60 20.45
CA VAL A 328 28.24 -26.27 20.10
C VAL A 328 29.14 -26.51 21.32
N THR A 329 28.79 -25.93 22.46
CA THR A 329 29.48 -26.13 23.75
C THR A 329 28.49 -26.19 24.91
N SER A 330 28.81 -26.97 25.94
CA SER A 330 28.02 -27.12 27.17
C SER A 330 28.95 -27.09 28.40
N SER A 331 28.46 -26.57 29.52
CA SER A 331 29.19 -26.58 30.80
C SER A 331 28.78 -27.70 31.76
N THR A 332 27.69 -28.41 31.48
CA THR A 332 27.17 -29.50 32.34
C THR A 332 27.45 -30.90 31.81
N GLY A 333 27.95 -31.01 30.58
CA GLY A 333 28.29 -32.29 29.92
C GLY A 333 27.08 -33.07 29.39
N PHE A 334 25.84 -32.69 29.71
CA PHE A 334 24.63 -33.33 29.21
C PHE A 334 23.89 -32.44 28.20
N ALA A 335 23.26 -33.08 27.21
CA ALA A 335 22.39 -32.42 26.24
C ALA A 335 21.00 -33.07 26.30
N ALA A 336 20.02 -32.31 26.75
CA ALA A 336 18.62 -32.68 26.73
C ALA A 336 17.73 -31.50 26.27
N THR A 337 16.56 -31.81 25.76
CA THR A 337 15.60 -30.78 25.34
C THR A 337 14.22 -31.32 25.58
N ARG A 338 13.41 -30.56 26.33
CA ARG A 338 12.04 -30.97 26.66
C ARG A 338 11.14 -30.83 25.46
N GLU A 339 11.18 -29.67 24.82
CA GLU A 339 10.38 -29.41 23.62
C GLU A 339 11.15 -28.46 22.69
N LEU A 340 11.00 -28.69 21.40
CA LEU A 340 11.50 -27.89 20.30
C LEU A 340 10.33 -27.66 19.34
N GLU A 341 9.86 -26.42 19.27
CA GLU A 341 8.75 -26.05 18.38
C GLU A 341 9.31 -25.18 17.25
N LEU A 342 8.89 -25.49 16.02
CA LEU A 342 9.24 -24.75 14.81
C LEU A 342 7.96 -24.21 14.22
N ASP A 343 7.82 -22.89 14.20
CA ASP A 343 6.69 -22.20 13.57
C ASP A 343 7.10 -21.58 12.24
N GLY A 344 6.17 -21.59 11.30
CA GLY A 344 6.48 -21.24 9.92
C GLY A 344 5.32 -21.38 8.95
N TRP A 345 5.67 -21.45 7.67
CA TRP A 345 4.72 -21.68 6.58
C TRP A 345 5.06 -22.93 5.76
N LEU A 346 4.04 -23.57 5.16
CA LEU A 346 4.10 -24.74 4.27
C LEU A 346 4.59 -24.39 2.88
#